data_AF-A0A9E5R967-F1
#
_entry.id   AF-A0A9E5R967-F1
#
_cell.length_a   1.000
_cell.length_b   1.000
_cell.length_c   1.000
_cell.angle_alpha   90.00
_cell.angle_beta   90.00
_cell.angle_gamma   90.00
#
_symmetry.space_group_name_H-M   'P 1'
#
loop_
_entity.id
_entity.type
_entity.pdbx_description
1 polymer ?
#
loop_
_entity_poly.entity_id
_entity_poly.type
_entity_poly.pdbx_seq_one_letter_code
_entity_poly.pdbx_strand_id
1 'polypeptide(L)'
;MKTELQERADVLAANLQRSIDACFEVLRSIGQLYGSAEWVGRQDFERFVQPVLLRHSSIQALEWLPRLQECDRPLFEQTVQTEGYPNFQVTERKADGQLTRAAQRSEYFPVAYVER
;
A
#
# COMPACT_ATOMS: atom_id res chain seq x y z
N MET A 1 9.72 21.59 -36.13
CA MET A 1 8.55 20.70 -35.89
C MET A 1 8.94 19.30 -35.40
N LYS A 2 9.71 18.48 -36.13
CA LYS A 2 10.10 17.12 -35.66
C LYS A 2 10.97 17.13 -34.40
N THR A 3 11.95 18.02 -34.33
CA THR A 3 12.84 18.18 -33.15
C THR A 3 12.09 18.65 -31.91
N GLU A 4 11.20 19.63 -32.06
CA GLU A 4 10.39 20.16 -30.95
C GLU A 4 9.40 19.13 -30.38
N LEU A 5 8.83 18.26 -31.23
CA LEU A 5 8.00 17.14 -30.78
C LEU A 5 8.83 16.12 -29.99
N GLN A 6 10.04 15.82 -30.46
CA GLN A 6 10.96 14.89 -29.80
C GLN A 6 11.38 15.41 -28.41
N GLU A 7 11.79 16.68 -28.32
CA GLU A 7 12.16 17.32 -27.06
C GLU A 7 11.01 17.29 -26.03
N ARG A 8 9.77 17.55 -26.47
CA ARG A 8 8.59 17.46 -25.61
C ARG A 8 8.33 16.03 -25.13
N ALA A 9 8.47 15.03 -26.02
CA ALA A 9 8.32 13.63 -25.65
C ALA A 9 9.37 13.19 -24.63
N ASP A 10 10.62 13.61 -24.81
CA ASP A 10 11.73 13.27 -23.92
C ASP A 10 11.54 13.89 -22.51
N VAL A 11 11.07 15.14 -22.44
CA VAL A 11 10.75 15.80 -21.16
C VAL A 11 9.62 15.06 -20.42
N LEU A 12 8.57 14.65 -21.13
CA LEU A 12 7.46 13.88 -20.55
C LEU A 12 7.93 12.52 -20.04
N ALA A 13 8.73 11.80 -20.83
CA ALA A 13 9.30 10.52 -20.43
C ALA A 13 10.18 10.65 -19.19
N ALA A 14 11.04 11.68 -19.13
CA ALA A 14 11.89 11.95 -17.99
C ALA A 14 11.10 12.33 -16.72
N ASN A 15 10.00 13.08 -16.86
CA ASN A 15 9.10 13.39 -15.74
C ASN A 15 8.39 12.13 -15.21
N LEU A 16 7.91 11.27 -16.10
CA LEU A 16 7.29 10.00 -15.72
C LEU A 16 8.29 9.10 -15.00
N GLN A 17 9.51 8.97 -15.52
CA GLN A 17 10.56 8.18 -14.89
C GLN A 17 10.86 8.68 -13.47
N ARG A 18 11.02 10.00 -13.28
CA ARG A 18 11.23 10.58 -11.94
C ARG A 18 10.08 10.29 -10.98
N SER A 19 8.84 10.31 -11.46
CA SER A 19 7.66 9.98 -10.65
C SER A 19 7.67 8.51 -10.21
N ILE A 20 8.01 7.60 -11.12
CA ILE A 20 8.15 6.16 -10.82
C ILE A 20 9.29 5.90 -9.84
N ASP A 21 10.45 6.54 -10.05
CA ASP A 21 11.61 6.40 -9.16
C ASP A 21 11.26 6.87 -7.74
N ALA A 22 10.55 8.00 -7.62
CA ALA A 22 10.07 8.48 -6.33
C ALA A 22 9.14 7.47 -5.64
N CYS A 23 8.23 6.83 -6.38
CA CYS A 23 7.39 5.76 -5.83
C CYS A 23 8.23 4.60 -5.28
N PHE A 24 9.27 4.17 -5.99
CA PHE A 24 10.14 3.09 -5.52
C PHE A 24 10.94 3.46 -4.27
N GLU A 25 11.45 4.69 -4.19
CA GLU A 25 12.16 5.15 -2.99
C GLU A 25 11.24 5.19 -1.76
N VAL A 26 9.98 5.59 -1.94
CA VAL A 26 8.96 5.56 -0.89
C VAL A 26 8.70 4.14 -0.42
N LEU A 27 8.47 3.19 -1.34
CA LEU A 27 8.24 1.78 -0.99
C LEU A 27 9.45 1.17 -0.27
N ARG A 28 10.67 1.51 -0.69
CA ARG A 28 11.90 1.08 -0.01
C ARG A 28 11.97 1.64 1.42
N SER A 29 11.59 2.90 1.61
CA SER A 29 11.57 3.56 2.92
C SER A 29 10.56 2.91 3.87
N ILE A 30 9.37 2.53 3.37
CA ILE A 30 8.38 1.75 4.13
C ILE A 30 8.96 0.38 4.50
N GLY A 31 9.61 -0.31 3.56
CA GLY A 31 10.28 -1.58 3.84
C GLY A 31 11.33 -1.47 4.95
N GLN A 32 12.10 -0.37 4.98
CA GLN A 32 13.06 -0.09 6.05
C GLN A 32 12.40 0.19 7.40
N LEU A 33 11.26 0.89 7.43
CA LEU A 33 10.48 1.11 8.65
C LEU A 33 10.11 -0.23 9.31
N TYR A 34 9.51 -1.15 8.55
CA TYR A 34 9.15 -2.47 9.06
C TYR A 34 10.34 -3.41 9.31
N GLY A 35 11.47 -3.18 8.63
CA GLY A 35 12.71 -3.94 8.87
C GLY A 35 13.52 -3.48 10.08
N SER A 36 13.22 -2.29 10.63
CA SER A 36 13.98 -1.69 11.74
C SER A 36 13.19 -1.57 13.05
N ALA A 37 11.86 -1.60 13.00
CA ALA A 37 10.99 -1.54 14.16
C ALA A 37 10.51 -2.94 14.58
N GLU A 38 10.37 -3.17 15.90
CA GLU A 38 9.74 -4.39 16.43
C GLU A 38 8.24 -4.45 16.09
N TRP A 39 7.59 -3.29 16.06
CA TRP A 39 6.18 -3.15 15.76
C TRP A 39 5.92 -1.79 15.11
N VAL A 40 5.05 -1.76 14.10
CA VAL A 40 4.57 -0.54 13.44
C VAL A 40 3.06 -0.61 13.41
N GLY A 41 2.41 0.18 14.26
CA GLY A 41 0.95 0.26 14.31
C GLY A 41 0.39 1.17 13.21
N ARG A 42 -0.94 1.19 13.10
CA ARG A 42 -1.67 2.04 12.13
C ARG A 42 -1.28 3.52 12.22
N GLN A 43 -1.24 4.08 13.44
CA GLN A 43 -0.90 5.50 13.65
C GLN A 43 0.55 5.81 13.27
N ASP A 44 1.47 4.85 13.47
CA ASP A 44 2.87 5.01 13.07
C ASP A 44 3.00 5.00 11.54
N PHE A 45 2.28 4.07 10.89
CA PHE A 45 2.20 4.01 9.43
C PHE A 45 1.64 5.31 8.86
N GLU A 46 0.49 5.78 9.34
CA GLU A 46 -0.13 7.06 8.96
C GLU A 46 0.86 8.22 9.09
N ARG A 47 1.47 8.38 10.27
CA ARG A 47 2.45 9.44 10.53
C ARG A 47 3.65 9.39 9.58
N PHE A 48 4.09 8.20 9.21
CA PHE A 48 5.23 8.02 8.33
C PHE A 48 4.90 8.35 6.87
N VAL A 49 3.73 7.93 6.38
CA VAL A 49 3.38 8.03 4.95
C VAL A 49 2.65 9.32 4.56
N GLN A 50 1.93 9.96 5.49
CA GLN A 50 1.18 11.20 5.19
C GLN A 50 2.05 12.34 4.62
N PRO A 51 3.25 12.65 5.17
CA PRO A 51 4.15 13.65 4.56
C PRO A 51 4.65 13.27 3.16
N VAL A 52 4.67 11.99 2.83
CA VAL A 52 5.07 11.50 1.51
C VAL A 52 3.95 11.71 0.51
N LEU A 53 2.71 11.33 0.87
CA LEU A 53 1.53 11.54 0.02
C LEU A 53 1.33 13.02 -0.33
N LEU A 54 1.54 13.93 0.63
CA LEU A 54 1.46 15.38 0.40
C LEU A 54 2.51 15.90 -0.60
N ARG A 55 3.68 15.25 -0.72
CA ARG A 55 4.76 15.66 -1.62
C ARG A 55 4.71 14.99 -2.99
N HIS A 56 4.04 13.84 -3.09
CA HIS A 56 4.01 13.02 -4.28
C HIS A 56 2.56 12.78 -4.73
N SER A 57 1.95 13.80 -5.34
CA SER A 57 0.56 13.73 -5.84
C SER A 57 0.31 12.67 -6.92
N SER A 58 1.38 12.09 -7.49
CA SER A 58 1.29 10.95 -8.39
C SER A 58 0.96 9.62 -7.67
N ILE A 59 1.11 9.56 -6.35
CA ILE A 59 0.80 8.38 -5.55
C ILE A 59 -0.66 8.46 -5.11
N GLN A 60 -1.48 7.51 -5.55
CA GLN A 60 -2.90 7.46 -5.19
C GLN A 60 -3.13 6.99 -3.75
N ALA A 61 -2.33 6.03 -3.30
CA ALA A 61 -2.42 5.45 -1.97
C ALA A 61 -1.12 4.74 -1.61
N LEU A 62 -0.83 4.64 -0.31
CA LEU A 62 0.20 3.76 0.25
C LEU A 62 -0.47 2.74 1.15
N GLU A 63 -0.18 1.47 0.92
CA GLU A 63 -0.84 0.35 1.59
C GLU A 63 0.18 -0.59 2.23
N TRP A 64 -0.15 -1.11 3.41
CA TRP A 64 0.63 -2.16 4.06
C TRP A 64 -0.14 -3.49 4.06
N LEU A 65 0.46 -4.51 3.47
CA LEU A 65 -0.12 -5.84 3.32
C LEU A 65 0.77 -6.88 4.03
N PRO A 66 0.54 -7.16 5.33
CA PRO A 66 1.33 -8.15 6.04
C PRO A 66 1.08 -9.55 5.47
N ARG A 67 2.13 -10.38 5.41
CA ARG A 67 1.96 -11.81 5.15
C ARG A 67 1.35 -12.46 6.38
N LEU A 68 0.24 -13.17 6.19
CA LEU A 68 -0.55 -13.77 7.26
C LEU A 68 -0.73 -15.26 6.96
N GLN A 69 -0.41 -16.15 7.92
CA GLN A 69 -0.78 -17.56 7.82
C GLN A 69 -2.24 -17.75 8.26
N GLU A 70 -2.89 -18.83 7.84
CA GLU A 70 -4.29 -19.07 8.24
C GLU A 70 -4.51 -19.19 9.74
N CYS A 71 -3.54 -19.74 10.47
CA CYS A 71 -3.63 -19.83 11.93
C CYS A 71 -3.69 -18.45 12.61
N ASP A 72 -3.10 -17.43 11.97
CA ASP A 72 -3.00 -16.08 12.52
C ASP A 72 -4.19 -15.20 12.11
N ARG A 73 -4.95 -15.62 11.10
CA ARG A 73 -6.07 -14.85 10.52
C ARG A 73 -7.12 -14.42 11.56
N PRO A 74 -7.61 -15.28 12.47
CA PRO A 74 -8.63 -14.87 13.44
C PRO A 74 -8.12 -13.78 14.40
N LEU A 75 -6.87 -13.91 14.86
CA LEU A 75 -6.26 -12.93 15.75
C LEU A 75 -6.06 -11.60 15.02
N PHE A 76 -5.54 -11.64 13.79
CA PHE A 76 -5.36 -10.46 12.96
C PHE A 76 -6.69 -9.73 12.68
N GLU A 77 -7.74 -10.46 12.29
CA GLU A 77 -9.08 -9.88 12.08
C GLU A 77 -9.60 -9.22 13.37
N GLN A 78 -9.45 -9.88 14.52
CA GLN A 78 -9.83 -9.32 15.82
C GLN A 78 -9.04 -8.06 16.18
N THR A 79 -7.71 -8.06 15.99
CA THR A 79 -6.87 -6.89 16.26
C THR A 79 -7.35 -5.68 15.45
N VAL A 80 -7.55 -5.83 14.13
CA VAL A 80 -8.01 -4.73 13.28
C VAL A 80 -9.43 -4.28 13.66
N GLN A 81 -10.29 -5.20 14.09
CA GLN A 81 -11.62 -4.84 14.62
C GLN A 81 -11.52 -3.97 15.88
N THR A 82 -10.60 -4.29 16.80
CA THR A 82 -10.36 -3.49 18.01
C THR A 82 -9.71 -2.13 17.74
N GLU A 83 -9.05 -1.97 16.58
CA GLU A 83 -8.51 -0.68 16.12
C GLU A 83 -9.59 0.29 15.58
N GLY A 84 -10.86 -0.13 15.53
CA GLY A 84 -11.97 0.72 15.09
C GLY A 84 -12.66 0.28 13.78
N TYR A 85 -12.34 -0.91 13.27
CA TYR A 85 -12.95 -1.47 12.07
C TYR A 85 -13.80 -2.71 12.40
N PRO A 86 -14.94 -2.56 13.10
CA PRO A 86 -15.66 -3.68 13.73
C PRO A 86 -16.14 -4.77 12.75
N ASN A 87 -16.28 -4.44 11.47
CA ASN A 87 -16.70 -5.38 10.42
C ASN A 87 -15.52 -5.87 9.56
N PHE A 88 -14.29 -5.62 9.99
CA PHE A 88 -13.10 -6.03 9.25
C PHE A 88 -13.02 -7.55 9.15
N GLN A 89 -12.72 -8.01 7.94
CA GLN A 89 -12.38 -9.39 7.64
C GLN A 89 -11.42 -9.42 6.46
N VAL A 90 -10.59 -10.46 6.38
CA VAL A 90 -9.80 -10.71 5.18
C VAL A 90 -10.77 -11.02 4.05
N THR A 91 -10.69 -10.23 2.97
CA THR A 91 -11.57 -10.35 1.81
C THR A 91 -10.80 -10.72 0.55
N GLU A 92 -11.50 -11.29 -0.41
CA GLU A 92 -11.01 -11.51 -1.77
C GLU A 92 -12.00 -10.95 -2.79
N ARG A 93 -11.49 -10.62 -3.98
CA ARG A 93 -12.29 -10.10 -5.08
C ARG A 93 -12.76 -11.26 -5.96
N LYS A 94 -14.07 -11.43 -6.11
CA LYS A 94 -14.67 -12.39 -7.04
C LYS A 94 -14.52 -11.92 -8.49
N ALA A 95 -14.83 -12.81 -9.44
CA ALA A 95 -14.81 -12.53 -10.87
C ALA A 95 -15.75 -11.38 -11.29
N ASP A 96 -16.84 -11.18 -10.56
CA ASP A 96 -17.79 -10.07 -10.76
C ASP A 96 -17.32 -8.74 -10.12
N GLY A 97 -16.13 -8.73 -9.51
CA GLY A 97 -15.55 -7.58 -8.84
C GLY A 97 -16.03 -7.36 -7.41
N GLN A 98 -16.97 -8.14 -6.89
CA GLN A 98 -17.44 -8.00 -5.51
C GLN A 98 -16.39 -8.49 -4.51
N LEU A 99 -16.25 -7.76 -3.39
CA LEU A 99 -15.45 -8.20 -2.26
C LEU A 99 -16.29 -9.14 -1.38
N THR A 100 -15.73 -10.31 -1.07
CA THR A 100 -16.34 -11.30 -0.19
C THR A 100 -15.33 -11.79 0.83
N ARG A 101 -15.76 -12.49 1.88
CA ARG A 101 -14.84 -13.11 2.84
C ARG A 101 -13.90 -14.06 2.09
N ALA A 102 -12.60 -13.91 2.29
CA ALA A 102 -11.62 -14.76 1.62
C ALA A 102 -11.83 -16.22 2.01
N ALA A 103 -11.86 -17.11 1.01
CA ALA A 103 -11.83 -18.55 1.23
C ALA A 103 -10.57 -18.97 2.00
N GLN A 104 -10.59 -20.17 2.58
CA GLN A 104 -9.44 -20.69 3.31
C GLN A 104 -8.24 -20.92 2.37
N ARG A 105 -7.08 -20.37 2.73
CA ARG A 105 -5.79 -20.49 2.03
C ARG A 105 -4.70 -20.76 3.07
N SER A 106 -3.52 -21.22 2.66
CA SER A 106 -2.37 -21.33 3.57
C SER A 106 -1.86 -19.96 4.02
N GLU A 107 -1.98 -18.95 3.16
CA GLU A 107 -1.50 -17.60 3.43
C GLU A 107 -2.37 -16.52 2.77
N TYR A 108 -2.30 -15.31 3.31
CA TYR A 108 -3.02 -14.11 2.88
C TYR A 108 -2.12 -12.87 2.90
N PHE A 109 -2.52 -11.88 2.12
CA PHE A 109 -1.92 -10.54 2.09
C PHE A 109 -3.05 -9.49 2.19
N PRO A 110 -3.72 -9.37 3.35
CA PRO A 110 -4.80 -8.40 3.52
C PRO A 110 -4.27 -6.98 3.52
N VAL A 111 -5.05 -6.01 3.03
CA VAL A 111 -4.75 -4.59 3.24
C VAL A 111 -5.00 -4.26 4.71
N ALA A 112 -3.93 -4.13 5.50
CA ALA A 112 -4.02 -3.77 6.92
C ALA A 112 -4.19 -2.25 7.08
N TYR A 113 -3.34 -1.48 6.39
CA TYR A 113 -3.31 -0.03 6.43
C TYR A 113 -3.40 0.54 5.02
N VAL A 114 -4.10 1.66 4.87
CA VAL A 114 -4.23 2.38 3.61
C VAL A 114 -4.35 3.88 3.88
N GLU A 115 -3.44 4.66 3.30
CA GLU A 115 -3.39 6.11 3.44
C GLU A 115 -3.46 6.75 2.06
N ARG A 116 -4.17 7.88 1.96
CA ARG A 116 -4.46 8.62 0.73
C ARG A 116 -4.35 10.11 0.95
#